data_AF-A0A0S8J5E7-F1
#
_entry.id   AF-A0A0S8J5E7-F1
#
_cell.length_a   1.000
_cell.length_b   1.000
_cell.length_c   1.000
_cell.angle_alpha   90.00
_cell.angle_beta   90.00
_cell.angle_gamma   90.00
#
_symmetry.space_group_name_H-M   'P 1'
#
loop_
_entity.id
_entity.type
_entity.pdbx_description
1 polymer ?
#
loop_
_entity_poly.entity_id
_entity_poly.type
_entity_poly.pdbx_seq_one_letter_code
_entity_poly.pdbx_strand_id
1 'polypeptide(L)'
;MNLGLACTTGVSGQNYKYCTVGGGYSNIASEELATVAGGAGNTASEGYATVGGGVGNTASGNQATIAGGGTNLATSAYATVGGGHVNTAGGDFATVGGGEGNTASGDFATIGGGSGNTGSENYANVGGGYSNTASGEYATVPGGKLNLASGDYSFAAGRKAKANHIGTFVWADSTDEDFASTGDNQFLIRASGGVGIGTNTPGEELDVAGTVQMEGFIMPTDANSGYVLTSDASGVGTWEQAPSGIGGSGDSNYIAKFTGTTTIGNSGIYENGGNVGIGTTSPAQKLHIAGTPYPQINVGGKIFELGVSADPAGGFGISDISKGSQPFFIESGASDNLVHLKGYGVGIGTSDPGTAKLAVIGGDVGIGTTDPSCDLDVNEDLRVRDDLDVDDDATINDRLIVAPEGTGVPVGPDLYVRDDAMIDGDLTVSGTIKLTFDYSSGWVYINPAQAITFYHNLGGDESKYIVDLYGKNSNDRIHQADFGTACYGLPEKCVGCEWYNLTNTQITVYRAPDDAVMSPNKDWDKCRIRILKNQ
;
A
#
# COMPACT_ATOMS: atom_id res chain seq x y z
N MET A 1 -108.78 51.96 -16.82
CA MET A 1 -108.72 50.62 -17.43
C MET A 1 -107.93 50.78 -18.71
N ASN A 2 -106.63 50.49 -18.70
CA ASN A 2 -105.73 50.79 -19.82
C ASN A 2 -105.51 49.51 -20.63
N LEU A 3 -105.82 49.58 -21.93
CA LEU A 3 -105.88 48.49 -22.90
C LEU A 3 -104.51 48.30 -23.57
N GLY A 4 -103.69 47.40 -23.02
CA GLY A 4 -102.53 46.85 -23.73
C GLY A 4 -102.99 45.70 -24.63
N LEU A 5 -102.96 45.90 -25.95
CA LEU A 5 -103.22 44.85 -26.93
C LEU A 5 -102.07 43.82 -26.91
N ALA A 6 -102.32 42.63 -26.34
CA ALA A 6 -101.88 41.33 -26.89
C ALA A 6 -102.35 40.13 -26.05
N CYS A 7 -102.72 40.30 -24.78
CA CYS A 7 -103.45 39.27 -24.04
C CYS A 7 -104.59 39.94 -23.25
N THR A 8 -105.81 39.88 -23.80
CA THR A 8 -106.99 40.38 -23.09
C THR A 8 -107.19 39.57 -21.82
N THR A 9 -107.06 40.24 -20.68
CA THR A 9 -107.40 39.72 -19.35
C THR A 9 -108.74 38.99 -19.40
N GLY A 10 -108.75 37.75 -18.93
CA GLY A 10 -109.84 36.81 -19.15
C GLY A 10 -111.23 37.35 -18.85
N VAL A 11 -112.10 37.27 -19.85
CA VAL A 11 -113.41 36.61 -19.72
C VAL A 11 -113.79 36.06 -21.11
N SER A 12 -114.00 34.74 -21.17
CA SER A 12 -114.70 33.99 -22.23
C SER A 12 -114.35 34.28 -23.70
N GLY A 13 -113.57 33.37 -24.29
CA GLY A 13 -113.99 32.80 -25.58
C GLY A 13 -113.08 32.95 -26.79
N GLN A 14 -111.75 33.04 -26.58
CA GLN A 14 -110.65 32.46 -27.40
C GLN A 14 -109.38 33.26 -27.10
N ASN A 15 -108.55 32.79 -26.17
CA ASN A 15 -107.21 33.36 -25.97
C ASN A 15 -106.45 33.20 -27.29
N TYR A 16 -105.99 34.30 -27.88
CA TYR A 16 -105.09 34.24 -29.03
C TYR A 16 -103.87 33.40 -28.61
N LYS A 17 -103.75 32.20 -29.18
CA LYS A 17 -102.67 31.25 -28.92
C LYS A 17 -102.47 30.86 -27.43
N TYR A 18 -103.50 30.84 -26.58
CA TYR A 18 -103.38 30.40 -25.17
C TYR A 18 -102.43 31.23 -24.27
N CYS A 19 -102.15 32.50 -24.58
CA CYS A 19 -101.35 33.38 -23.70
C CYS A 19 -102.05 33.67 -22.35
N THR A 20 -101.28 34.10 -21.33
CA THR A 20 -101.79 34.54 -20.02
C THR A 20 -101.11 35.82 -19.52
N VAL A 21 -101.90 36.81 -19.10
CA VAL A 21 -101.45 37.93 -18.25
C VAL A 21 -102.25 37.91 -16.95
N GLY A 22 -101.59 37.60 -15.84
CA GLY A 22 -102.25 37.41 -14.53
C GLY A 22 -102.70 38.71 -13.84
N GLY A 23 -102.09 39.85 -14.17
CA GLY A 23 -102.46 41.17 -13.64
C GLY A 23 -101.38 42.24 -13.86
N GLY A 24 -101.49 43.38 -13.15
CA GLY A 24 -100.49 44.44 -13.18
C GLY A 24 -100.73 45.55 -14.22
N TYR A 25 -99.68 46.29 -14.57
CA TYR A 25 -99.76 47.47 -15.45
C TYR A 25 -98.88 47.32 -16.71
N SER A 26 -99.45 47.53 -17.90
CA SER A 26 -98.69 47.57 -19.16
C SER A 26 -97.88 46.29 -19.47
N ASN A 27 -98.41 45.13 -19.10
CA ASN A 27 -97.80 43.84 -19.41
C ASN A 27 -98.29 43.32 -20.78
N ILE A 28 -97.42 42.62 -21.51
CA ILE A 28 -97.67 42.10 -22.85
C ILE A 28 -97.31 40.61 -22.86
N ALA A 29 -98.26 39.74 -23.21
CA ALA A 29 -98.00 38.37 -23.63
C ALA A 29 -98.59 38.20 -25.04
N SER A 30 -97.80 37.83 -26.06
CA SER A 30 -98.26 37.93 -27.46
C SER A 30 -98.24 36.64 -28.27
N GLU A 31 -97.54 35.60 -27.82
CA GLU A 31 -97.35 34.36 -28.58
C GLU A 31 -97.87 33.12 -27.86
N GLU A 32 -97.77 31.96 -28.51
CA GLU A 32 -98.37 30.72 -28.03
C GLU A 32 -97.93 30.34 -26.62
N LEU A 33 -98.88 30.17 -25.69
CA LEU A 33 -98.63 29.79 -24.29
C LEU A 33 -97.69 30.74 -23.51
N ALA A 34 -97.45 31.95 -24.03
CA ALA A 34 -96.66 32.96 -23.35
C ALA A 34 -97.37 33.42 -22.06
N THR A 35 -96.62 33.54 -20.96
CA THR A 35 -97.17 33.86 -19.64
C THR A 35 -96.45 35.04 -19.00
N VAL A 36 -97.21 36.04 -18.56
CA VAL A 36 -96.76 37.08 -17.64
C VAL A 36 -97.62 37.01 -16.38
N ALA A 37 -97.07 36.59 -15.25
CA ALA A 37 -97.89 36.39 -14.05
C ALA A 37 -98.36 37.73 -13.40
N GLY A 38 -97.61 38.83 -13.56
CA GLY A 38 -97.97 40.14 -13.03
C GLY A 38 -96.89 41.20 -13.23
N GLY A 39 -96.90 42.25 -12.40
CA GLY A 39 -95.86 43.30 -12.39
C GLY A 39 -96.16 44.49 -13.31
N ALA A 40 -95.13 45.23 -13.74
CA ALA A 40 -95.28 46.42 -14.56
C ALA A 40 -94.34 46.45 -15.78
N GLY A 41 -94.89 46.65 -16.98
CA GLY A 41 -94.08 46.81 -18.20
C GLY A 41 -93.36 45.53 -18.64
N ASN A 42 -93.84 44.35 -18.26
CA ASN A 42 -93.21 43.08 -18.63
C ASN A 42 -93.72 42.57 -19.98
N THR A 43 -92.85 41.98 -20.78
CA THR A 43 -93.15 41.44 -22.11
C THR A 43 -92.73 39.97 -22.22
N ALA A 44 -93.64 39.08 -22.59
CA ALA A 44 -93.38 37.71 -23.00
C ALA A 44 -93.85 37.53 -24.46
N SER A 45 -92.94 37.61 -25.43
CA SER A 45 -93.31 37.82 -26.83
C SER A 45 -93.10 36.63 -27.76
N GLU A 46 -92.59 35.49 -27.27
CA GLU A 46 -92.37 34.27 -28.06
C GLU A 46 -93.08 33.06 -27.44
N GLY A 47 -93.20 31.98 -28.22
CA GLY A 47 -93.87 30.76 -27.79
C GLY A 47 -93.29 30.21 -26.48
N TYR A 48 -94.15 29.86 -25.53
CA TYR A 48 -93.82 29.33 -24.19
C TYR A 48 -92.98 30.26 -23.30
N ALA A 49 -92.74 31.52 -23.73
CA ALA A 49 -91.96 32.46 -22.95
C ALA A 49 -92.68 32.81 -21.63
N THR A 50 -91.93 32.89 -20.53
CA THR A 50 -92.49 33.11 -19.19
C THR A 50 -91.81 34.27 -18.48
N VAL A 51 -92.60 35.21 -17.97
CA VAL A 51 -92.17 36.23 -17.01
C VAL A 51 -92.95 36.07 -15.71
N GLY A 52 -92.29 35.71 -14.63
CA GLY A 52 -92.92 35.50 -13.32
C GLY A 52 -93.38 36.80 -12.63
N GLY A 53 -92.89 37.97 -13.06
CA GLY A 53 -93.32 39.28 -12.54
C GLY A 53 -92.21 40.33 -12.64
N GLY A 54 -92.24 41.32 -11.75
CA GLY A 54 -91.21 42.37 -11.69
C GLY A 54 -91.53 43.60 -12.56
N VAL A 55 -90.50 44.34 -12.97
CA VAL A 55 -90.64 45.59 -13.73
C VAL A 55 -89.79 45.56 -14.99
N GLY A 56 -90.38 45.81 -16.15
CA GLY A 56 -89.63 46.03 -17.39
C GLY A 56 -88.88 44.80 -17.94
N ASN A 57 -89.26 43.59 -17.54
CA ASN A 57 -88.59 42.37 -18.01
C ASN A 57 -89.10 41.97 -19.41
N THR A 58 -88.22 41.48 -20.27
CA THR A 58 -88.57 41.03 -21.63
C THR A 58 -88.04 39.63 -21.92
N ALA A 59 -88.95 38.65 -21.96
CA ALA A 59 -88.69 37.30 -22.45
C ALA A 59 -89.16 37.20 -23.90
N SER A 60 -88.23 37.26 -24.85
CA SER A 60 -88.51 37.32 -26.29
C SER A 60 -87.84 36.20 -27.08
N GLY A 61 -87.35 35.16 -26.41
CA GLY A 61 -86.92 33.92 -27.04
C GLY A 61 -87.93 32.79 -26.82
N ASN A 62 -87.97 31.81 -27.72
CA ASN A 62 -88.84 30.64 -27.56
C ASN A 62 -88.47 29.87 -26.27
N GLN A 63 -89.46 29.55 -25.42
CA GLN A 63 -89.26 28.91 -24.11
C GLN A 63 -88.35 29.71 -23.15
N ALA A 64 -88.08 30.98 -23.42
CA ALA A 64 -87.28 31.83 -22.55
C ALA A 64 -88.00 32.09 -21.21
N THR A 65 -87.25 32.12 -20.11
CA THR A 65 -87.82 32.27 -18.77
C THR A 65 -87.13 33.40 -18.02
N ILE A 66 -87.92 34.32 -17.47
CA ILE A 66 -87.48 35.31 -16.48
C ILE A 66 -88.32 35.14 -15.22
N ALA A 67 -87.72 34.74 -14.10
CA ALA A 67 -88.51 34.51 -12.89
C ALA A 67 -89.04 35.82 -12.28
N GLY A 68 -88.34 36.94 -12.46
CA GLY A 68 -88.75 38.27 -11.98
C GLY A 68 -87.62 39.29 -12.07
N GLY A 69 -87.60 40.27 -11.15
CA GLY A 69 -86.58 41.32 -11.11
C GLY A 69 -86.92 42.55 -11.94
N GLY A 70 -85.90 43.31 -12.36
CA GLY A 70 -86.06 44.57 -13.09
C GLY A 70 -85.23 44.65 -14.37
N THR A 71 -85.84 44.99 -15.49
CA THR A 71 -85.13 45.25 -16.77
C THR A 71 -84.28 44.06 -17.24
N ASN A 72 -84.70 42.83 -16.94
CA ASN A 72 -84.00 41.63 -17.41
C ASN A 72 -84.45 41.27 -18.83
N LEU A 73 -83.53 40.71 -19.61
CA LEU A 73 -83.72 40.32 -21.00
C LEU A 73 -83.37 38.83 -21.17
N ALA A 74 -84.31 38.04 -21.67
CA ALA A 74 -84.08 36.66 -22.08
C ALA A 74 -84.51 36.54 -23.55
N THR A 75 -83.58 36.72 -24.47
CA THR A 75 -83.89 37.06 -25.87
C THR A 75 -83.79 35.89 -26.84
N SER A 76 -83.14 34.80 -26.44
CA SER A 76 -82.85 33.64 -27.32
C SER A 76 -83.52 32.35 -26.80
N ALA A 77 -83.51 31.29 -27.61
CA ALA A 77 -84.30 30.10 -27.29
C ALA A 77 -83.78 29.43 -26.01
N TYR A 78 -84.68 28.99 -25.13
CA TYR A 78 -84.36 28.37 -23.84
C TYR A 78 -83.54 29.26 -22.87
N ALA A 79 -83.36 30.54 -23.19
CA ALA A 79 -82.61 31.46 -22.34
C ALA A 79 -83.30 31.65 -20.98
N THR A 80 -82.52 31.64 -19.91
CA THR A 80 -83.05 31.75 -18.54
C THR A 80 -82.39 32.88 -17.77
N VAL A 81 -83.21 33.75 -17.18
CA VAL A 81 -82.78 34.71 -16.16
C VAL A 81 -83.52 34.42 -14.85
N GLY A 82 -82.78 34.00 -13.82
CA GLY A 82 -83.36 33.69 -12.52
C GLY A 82 -83.90 34.92 -11.75
N GLY A 83 -83.48 36.13 -12.12
CA GLY A 83 -83.95 37.39 -11.53
C GLY A 83 -82.90 38.49 -11.58
N GLY A 84 -82.91 39.41 -10.62
CA GLY A 84 -81.93 40.50 -10.52
C GLY A 84 -82.30 41.74 -11.33
N HIS A 85 -81.30 42.56 -11.67
CA HIS A 85 -81.49 43.83 -12.37
C HIS A 85 -80.59 43.95 -13.61
N VAL A 86 -81.14 44.27 -14.78
CA VAL A 86 -80.38 44.52 -16.03
C VAL A 86 -79.53 43.31 -16.43
N ASN A 87 -80.04 42.09 -16.23
CA ASN A 87 -79.37 40.88 -16.71
C ASN A 87 -79.86 40.51 -18.11
N THR A 88 -78.95 40.03 -18.96
CA THR A 88 -79.25 39.59 -20.33
C THR A 88 -78.79 38.15 -20.53
N ALA A 89 -79.71 37.25 -20.86
CA ALA A 89 -79.43 35.93 -21.42
C ALA A 89 -79.81 35.95 -22.91
N GLY A 90 -78.80 36.05 -23.76
CA GLY A 90 -78.95 36.32 -25.20
C GLY A 90 -78.38 35.26 -26.15
N GLY A 91 -77.77 34.19 -25.65
CA GLY A 91 -77.47 32.99 -26.45
C GLY A 91 -78.53 31.90 -26.28
N ASP A 92 -78.59 30.95 -27.20
CA ASP A 92 -79.47 29.79 -27.05
C ASP A 92 -79.03 28.96 -25.84
N PHE A 93 -79.98 28.55 -24.99
CA PHE A 93 -79.71 27.88 -23.71
C PHE A 93 -78.86 28.69 -22.70
N ALA A 94 -78.61 29.98 -22.96
CA ALA A 94 -77.84 30.82 -22.05
C ALA A 94 -78.55 31.00 -20.72
N THR A 95 -77.80 31.01 -19.62
CA THR A 95 -78.34 31.14 -18.27
C THR A 95 -77.66 32.26 -17.49
N VAL A 96 -78.44 33.15 -16.91
CA VAL A 96 -78.00 34.07 -15.87
C VAL A 96 -78.78 33.77 -14.59
N GLY A 97 -78.10 33.29 -13.55
CA GLY A 97 -78.75 32.94 -12.28
C GLY A 97 -79.39 34.14 -11.57
N GLY A 98 -78.81 35.34 -11.72
CA GLY A 98 -79.33 36.60 -11.18
C GLY A 98 -78.24 37.67 -11.10
N GLY A 99 -78.32 38.58 -10.13
CA GLY A 99 -77.33 39.64 -9.92
C GLY A 99 -77.66 40.94 -10.66
N GLU A 100 -76.65 41.74 -10.98
CA GLU A 100 -76.83 43.05 -11.64
C GLU A 100 -75.95 43.20 -12.87
N GLY A 101 -76.52 43.55 -14.02
CA GLY A 101 -75.76 43.93 -15.21
C GLY A 101 -74.96 42.79 -15.85
N ASN A 102 -75.39 41.53 -15.68
CA ASN A 102 -74.69 40.37 -16.26
C ASN A 102 -75.18 40.08 -17.68
N THR A 103 -74.29 39.68 -18.59
CA THR A 103 -74.61 39.39 -20.00
C THR A 103 -74.05 38.05 -20.45
N ALA A 104 -74.91 37.04 -20.63
CA ALA A 104 -74.57 35.76 -21.23
C ALA A 104 -75.07 35.73 -22.69
N SER A 105 -74.22 36.06 -23.67
CA SER A 105 -74.60 36.16 -25.08
C SER A 105 -74.20 34.96 -25.94
N GLY A 106 -73.26 34.13 -25.49
CA GLY A 106 -72.88 32.90 -26.20
C GLY A 106 -73.88 31.77 -25.97
N ASP A 107 -73.95 30.83 -26.91
CA ASP A 107 -74.83 29.65 -26.76
C ASP A 107 -74.32 28.78 -25.61
N PHE A 108 -75.23 28.29 -24.77
CA PHE A 108 -74.93 27.56 -23.53
C PHE A 108 -74.07 28.35 -22.52
N ALA A 109 -73.85 29.65 -22.73
CA ALA A 109 -73.08 30.46 -21.80
C ALA A 109 -73.80 30.55 -20.45
N THR A 110 -73.05 30.44 -19.36
CA THR A 110 -73.61 30.44 -18.01
C THR A 110 -72.94 31.48 -17.14
N ILE A 111 -73.76 32.34 -16.53
CA ILE A 111 -73.33 33.26 -15.47
C ILE A 111 -74.10 32.92 -14.19
N GLY A 112 -73.39 32.46 -13.16
CA GLY A 112 -74.02 32.10 -11.89
C GLY A 112 -74.69 33.30 -11.18
N GLY A 113 -74.12 34.50 -11.32
CA GLY A 113 -74.65 35.75 -10.79
C GLY A 113 -73.57 36.82 -10.67
N GLY A 114 -73.63 37.66 -9.63
CA GLY A 114 -72.66 38.72 -9.40
C GLY A 114 -73.02 40.03 -10.11
N SER A 115 -72.02 40.86 -10.39
CA SER A 115 -72.22 42.18 -11.00
C SER A 115 -71.32 42.41 -12.21
N GLY A 116 -71.93 42.81 -13.33
CA GLY A 116 -71.21 43.25 -14.51
C GLY A 116 -70.41 42.15 -15.21
N ASN A 117 -70.79 40.89 -15.07
CA ASN A 117 -70.08 39.77 -15.67
C ASN A 117 -70.55 39.52 -17.12
N THR A 118 -69.65 39.03 -17.97
CA THR A 118 -69.92 38.78 -19.39
C THR A 118 -69.45 37.38 -19.81
N GLY A 119 -70.32 36.60 -20.44
CA GLY A 119 -70.01 35.33 -21.09
C GLY A 119 -70.41 35.44 -22.57
N SER A 120 -69.47 35.73 -23.46
CA SER A 120 -69.81 36.16 -24.83
C SER A 120 -69.73 35.06 -25.89
N GLU A 121 -68.99 33.99 -25.63
CA GLU A 121 -68.76 32.88 -26.58
C GLU A 121 -69.46 31.59 -26.14
N ASN A 122 -69.54 30.62 -27.06
CA ASN A 122 -70.19 29.35 -26.81
C ASN A 122 -69.56 28.62 -25.62
N TYR A 123 -70.41 28.08 -24.74
CA TYR A 123 -70.02 27.39 -23.51
C TYR A 123 -69.18 28.24 -22.53
N ALA A 124 -69.09 29.56 -22.72
CA ALA A 124 -68.38 30.43 -21.80
C ALA A 124 -69.03 30.39 -20.40
N ASN A 125 -68.21 30.25 -19.36
CA ASN A 125 -68.68 30.15 -17.99
C ASN A 125 -68.11 31.27 -17.12
N VAL A 126 -68.98 31.97 -16.40
CA VAL A 126 -68.60 32.84 -15.29
C VAL A 126 -69.34 32.41 -14.03
N GLY A 127 -68.63 31.87 -13.05
CA GLY A 127 -69.25 31.45 -11.78
C GLY A 127 -69.91 32.60 -11.01
N GLY A 128 -69.36 33.81 -11.11
CA GLY A 128 -69.91 35.04 -10.54
C GLY A 128 -68.85 36.11 -10.33
N GLY A 129 -68.97 36.90 -9.25
CA GLY A 129 -68.00 37.95 -8.90
C GLY A 129 -68.32 39.32 -9.52
N TYR A 130 -67.30 40.15 -9.72
CA TYR A 130 -67.45 41.53 -10.22
C TYR A 130 -66.63 41.77 -11.49
N SER A 131 -67.31 42.16 -12.57
CA SER A 131 -66.70 42.55 -13.85
C SER A 131 -65.76 41.51 -14.45
N ASN A 132 -66.15 40.24 -14.40
CA ASN A 132 -65.43 39.15 -15.03
C ASN A 132 -65.93 38.88 -16.44
N THR A 133 -65.02 38.57 -17.36
CA THR A 133 -65.35 38.29 -18.76
C THR A 133 -64.78 36.95 -19.19
N ALA A 134 -65.65 36.05 -19.67
CA ALA A 134 -65.29 34.85 -20.41
C ALA A 134 -65.70 35.05 -21.88
N SER A 135 -64.73 35.20 -22.77
CA SER A 135 -64.94 35.55 -24.18
C SER A 135 -64.14 34.70 -25.16
N GLY A 136 -63.67 33.53 -24.73
CA GLY A 136 -63.20 32.46 -25.61
C GLY A 136 -64.16 31.27 -25.56
N GLU A 137 -64.17 30.44 -26.58
CA GLU A 137 -65.00 29.22 -26.60
C GLU A 137 -64.56 28.28 -25.46
N TYR A 138 -65.51 27.75 -24.68
CA TYR A 138 -65.23 26.96 -23.48
C TYR A 138 -64.41 27.68 -22.38
N ALA A 139 -64.22 28.99 -22.46
CA ALA A 139 -63.46 29.74 -21.47
C ALA A 139 -64.20 29.78 -20.12
N THR A 140 -63.43 29.76 -19.02
CA THR A 140 -64.00 29.74 -17.67
C THR A 140 -63.37 30.80 -16.76
N VAL A 141 -64.23 31.56 -16.09
CA VAL A 141 -63.87 32.40 -14.96
C VAL A 141 -64.67 31.93 -13.74
N PRO A 142 -64.08 31.21 -12.77
CA PRO A 142 -64.82 30.69 -11.62
C PRO A 142 -65.39 31.79 -10.70
N GLY A 143 -64.84 33.01 -10.76
CA GLY A 143 -65.28 34.15 -9.98
C GLY A 143 -64.18 35.19 -9.82
N GLY A 144 -64.20 35.93 -8.71
CA GLY A 144 -63.21 36.98 -8.41
C GLY A 144 -63.57 38.33 -9.00
N LYS A 145 -62.57 39.15 -9.33
CA LYS A 145 -62.77 40.53 -9.80
C LYS A 145 -61.92 40.86 -11.01
N LEU A 146 -62.53 41.42 -12.06
CA LEU A 146 -61.84 41.94 -13.25
C LEU A 146 -60.99 40.90 -14.00
N ASN A 147 -61.35 39.62 -13.93
CA ASN A 147 -60.66 38.57 -14.68
C ASN A 147 -61.16 38.52 -16.13
N LEU A 148 -60.27 38.15 -17.05
CA LEU A 148 -60.55 37.97 -18.47
C LEU A 148 -60.03 36.61 -18.91
N ALA A 149 -60.91 35.74 -19.42
CA ALA A 149 -60.58 34.50 -20.09
C ALA A 149 -61.02 34.63 -21.55
N SER A 150 -60.14 35.12 -22.43
CA SER A 150 -60.47 35.42 -23.83
C SER A 150 -59.88 34.43 -24.83
N GLY A 151 -58.95 33.58 -24.43
CA GLY A 151 -58.51 32.47 -25.26
C GLY A 151 -59.50 31.31 -25.22
N ASP A 152 -59.62 30.55 -26.30
CA ASP A 152 -60.40 29.32 -26.28
C ASP A 152 -59.81 28.34 -25.27
N TYR A 153 -60.66 27.61 -24.55
CA TYR A 153 -60.28 26.69 -23.47
C TYR A 153 -59.49 27.34 -22.32
N SER A 154 -59.53 28.67 -22.19
CA SER A 154 -58.76 29.39 -21.15
C SER A 154 -59.45 29.41 -19.78
N PHE A 155 -58.64 29.61 -18.73
CA PHE A 155 -59.08 29.69 -17.35
C PHE A 155 -58.44 30.88 -16.64
N ALA A 156 -59.23 31.82 -16.11
CA ALA A 156 -58.73 32.98 -15.38
C ALA A 156 -59.37 33.11 -14.00
N ALA A 157 -58.56 33.14 -12.93
CA ALA A 157 -59.06 33.17 -11.55
C ALA A 157 -58.33 34.19 -10.66
N GLY A 158 -59.07 34.76 -9.71
CA GLY A 158 -58.55 35.68 -8.69
C GLY A 158 -58.88 37.15 -8.95
N ARG A 159 -57.88 38.05 -8.99
CA ARG A 159 -58.09 39.47 -9.32
C ARG A 159 -57.21 39.88 -10.51
N LYS A 160 -57.83 40.41 -11.56
CA LYS A 160 -57.13 40.90 -12.76
C LYS A 160 -56.25 39.84 -13.47
N ALA A 161 -56.63 38.56 -13.38
CA ALA A 161 -56.04 37.50 -14.20
C ALA A 161 -56.51 37.63 -15.66
N LYS A 162 -55.59 37.61 -16.63
CA LYS A 162 -55.87 37.76 -18.07
C LYS A 162 -55.36 36.55 -18.86
N ALA A 163 -56.20 35.54 -19.01
CA ALA A 163 -55.93 34.38 -19.85
C ALA A 163 -56.30 34.72 -21.32
N ASN A 164 -55.39 35.45 -21.98
CA ASN A 164 -55.61 36.07 -23.28
C ASN A 164 -55.43 35.12 -24.48
N HIS A 165 -54.80 33.98 -24.28
CA HIS A 165 -54.33 33.07 -25.31
C HIS A 165 -54.94 31.67 -25.13
N ILE A 166 -54.94 30.85 -26.19
CA ILE A 166 -55.62 29.56 -26.22
C ILE A 166 -55.01 28.62 -25.17
N GLY A 167 -55.87 27.90 -24.44
CA GLY A 167 -55.46 26.88 -23.47
C GLY A 167 -54.69 27.43 -22.26
N THR A 168 -54.73 28.75 -22.01
CA THR A 168 -53.99 29.35 -20.89
C THR A 168 -54.72 29.29 -19.58
N PHE A 169 -53.97 29.04 -18.50
CA PHE A 169 -54.45 29.06 -17.12
C PHE A 169 -53.73 30.20 -16.41
N VAL A 170 -54.48 31.18 -15.90
CA VAL A 170 -53.90 32.34 -15.22
C VAL A 170 -54.55 32.52 -13.85
N TRP A 171 -53.74 32.39 -12.81
CA TRP A 171 -54.15 32.63 -11.42
C TRP A 171 -53.44 33.88 -10.90
N ALA A 172 -54.21 34.85 -10.40
CA ALA A 172 -53.69 36.10 -9.87
C ALA A 172 -54.20 36.37 -8.46
N ASP A 173 -53.28 36.63 -7.54
CA ASP A 173 -53.58 37.01 -6.16
C ASP A 173 -54.34 38.36 -6.04
N SER A 174 -54.46 38.87 -4.82
CA SER A 174 -55.22 40.11 -4.51
C SER A 174 -54.59 41.40 -5.05
N THR A 175 -53.40 41.33 -5.65
CA THR A 175 -52.68 42.48 -6.19
C THR A 175 -53.51 43.19 -7.25
N ASP A 176 -53.58 44.51 -7.21
CA ASP A 176 -54.42 45.30 -8.12
C ASP A 176 -53.76 45.60 -9.47
N GLU A 177 -53.11 44.59 -10.06
CA GLU A 177 -52.38 44.74 -11.32
C GLU A 177 -52.78 43.63 -12.29
N ASP A 178 -52.76 43.94 -13.59
CA ASP A 178 -53.02 42.92 -14.60
C ASP A 178 -51.91 41.86 -14.57
N PHE A 179 -52.30 40.59 -14.63
CA PHE A 179 -51.39 39.46 -14.80
C PHE A 179 -51.85 38.66 -16.00
N ALA A 180 -51.09 38.72 -17.09
CA ALA A 180 -51.56 38.30 -18.40
C ALA A 180 -50.70 37.20 -19.01
N SER A 181 -51.35 36.26 -19.71
CA SER A 181 -50.64 35.34 -20.58
C SER A 181 -50.03 36.05 -21.79
N THR A 182 -48.91 35.51 -22.25
CA THR A 182 -48.08 36.05 -23.34
C THR A 182 -47.97 35.10 -24.52
N GLY A 183 -48.54 33.90 -24.42
CA GLY A 183 -48.64 32.93 -25.50
C GLY A 183 -49.59 31.78 -25.13
N ASP A 184 -49.86 30.90 -26.09
CA ASP A 184 -50.76 29.76 -25.92
C ASP A 184 -50.22 28.73 -24.91
N ASN A 185 -51.14 27.98 -24.28
CA ASN A 185 -50.86 26.81 -23.43
C ASN A 185 -49.94 27.09 -22.22
N GLN A 186 -49.92 28.33 -21.73
CA GLN A 186 -49.22 28.72 -20.51
C GLN A 186 -50.04 28.45 -19.25
N PHE A 187 -49.37 28.03 -18.18
CA PHE A 187 -49.89 28.11 -16.82
C PHE A 187 -49.10 29.17 -16.05
N LEU A 188 -49.76 30.26 -15.68
CA LEU A 188 -49.17 31.39 -14.99
C LEU A 188 -49.81 31.58 -13.62
N ILE A 189 -48.97 31.75 -12.60
CA ILE A 189 -49.39 31.98 -11.22
C ILE A 189 -48.70 33.24 -10.72
N ARG A 190 -49.48 34.21 -10.22
CA ARG A 190 -48.98 35.29 -9.36
C ARG A 190 -49.53 35.08 -7.96
N ALA A 191 -48.64 34.70 -7.04
CA ALA A 191 -48.94 34.51 -5.64
C ALA A 191 -47.86 35.19 -4.80
N SER A 192 -48.08 36.45 -4.40
CA SER A 192 -47.11 37.23 -3.59
C SER A 192 -46.77 36.61 -2.23
N GLY A 193 -47.57 35.67 -1.74
CA GLY A 193 -47.28 34.85 -0.56
C GLY A 193 -46.61 33.49 -0.85
N GLY A 194 -46.22 33.23 -2.10
CA GLY A 194 -45.59 31.99 -2.56
C GLY A 194 -46.56 30.91 -3.04
N VAL A 195 -46.00 29.95 -3.78
CA VAL A 195 -46.65 28.74 -4.29
C VAL A 195 -46.18 27.54 -3.46
N GLY A 196 -47.09 26.99 -2.65
CA GLY A 196 -46.83 25.79 -1.85
C GLY A 196 -47.32 24.52 -2.50
N ILE A 197 -46.45 23.53 -2.66
CA ILE A 197 -46.81 22.16 -3.07
C ILE A 197 -46.53 21.22 -1.91
N GLY A 198 -47.59 20.71 -1.28
CA GLY A 198 -47.49 19.90 -0.06
C GLY A 198 -47.21 20.71 1.22
N THR A 199 -47.15 22.04 1.13
CA THR A 199 -46.99 22.97 2.25
C THR A 199 -48.05 24.07 2.19
N ASN A 200 -48.46 24.59 3.36
CA ASN A 200 -49.36 25.74 3.49
C ASN A 200 -48.65 27.01 4.00
N THR A 201 -47.33 26.94 4.21
CA THR A 201 -46.47 28.07 4.61
C THR A 201 -45.23 28.07 3.72
N PRO A 202 -45.33 28.47 2.44
CA PRO A 202 -44.18 28.55 1.56
C PRO A 202 -43.11 29.47 2.15
N GLY A 203 -41.89 28.96 2.30
CA GLY A 203 -40.74 29.76 2.76
C GLY A 203 -40.17 30.67 1.66
N GLU A 204 -40.38 30.29 0.41
CA GLU A 204 -39.90 30.96 -0.81
C GLU A 204 -41.04 31.08 -1.83
N GLU A 205 -40.78 31.74 -2.97
CA GLU A 205 -41.80 31.95 -4.02
C GLU A 205 -42.35 30.63 -4.59
N LEU A 206 -41.52 29.58 -4.67
CA LEU A 206 -41.94 28.21 -4.92
C LEU A 206 -41.35 27.31 -3.84
N ASP A 207 -42.20 26.68 -3.04
CA ASP A 207 -41.80 25.76 -1.97
C ASP A 207 -42.52 24.42 -2.13
N VAL A 208 -41.74 23.35 -2.20
CA VAL A 208 -42.21 21.99 -2.42
C VAL A 208 -41.79 21.13 -1.23
N ALA A 209 -42.76 20.75 -0.40
CA ALA A 209 -42.57 19.78 0.68
C ALA A 209 -42.52 18.36 0.10
N GLY A 210 -41.41 18.02 -0.57
CA GLY A 210 -41.23 16.74 -1.24
C GLY A 210 -40.02 16.72 -2.15
N THR A 211 -40.06 15.87 -3.19
CA THR A 211 -39.00 15.78 -4.20
C THR A 211 -39.49 16.38 -5.52
N VAL A 212 -38.68 17.27 -6.10
CA VAL A 212 -38.91 17.80 -7.44
C VAL A 212 -38.13 16.95 -8.45
N GLN A 213 -38.83 16.44 -9.47
CA GLN A 213 -38.22 15.77 -10.62
C GLN A 213 -38.40 16.66 -11.86
N MET A 214 -37.31 16.92 -12.58
CA MET A 214 -37.30 17.75 -13.78
C MET A 214 -36.28 17.21 -14.79
N GLU A 215 -36.58 17.35 -16.08
CA GLU A 215 -35.65 16.95 -17.16
C GLU A 215 -34.45 17.88 -17.24
N GLY A 216 -34.64 19.17 -16.90
CA GLY A 216 -33.57 20.15 -16.80
C GLY A 216 -33.80 21.10 -15.63
N PHE A 217 -32.70 21.61 -15.07
CA PHE A 217 -32.68 22.62 -14.02
C PHE A 217 -31.64 23.70 -14.38
N ILE A 218 -32.05 24.96 -14.41
CA ILE A 218 -31.19 26.11 -14.70
C ILE A 218 -31.35 27.12 -13.56
N MET A 219 -30.24 27.48 -12.92
CA MET A 219 -30.15 28.71 -12.12
C MET A 219 -29.30 29.71 -12.91
N PRO A 220 -29.90 30.75 -13.49
CA PRO A 220 -29.20 31.59 -14.46
C PRO A 220 -28.17 32.53 -13.81
N THR A 221 -28.34 32.87 -12.54
CA THR A 221 -27.44 33.76 -11.81
C THR A 221 -26.08 33.09 -11.60
N ASP A 222 -25.00 33.75 -12.02
CA ASP A 222 -23.61 33.31 -11.87
C ASP A 222 -23.24 31.96 -12.50
N ALA A 223 -24.08 31.44 -13.41
CA ALA A 223 -23.79 30.22 -14.15
C ALA A 223 -22.57 30.41 -15.08
N ASN A 224 -21.56 29.56 -14.93
CA ASN A 224 -20.33 29.57 -15.73
C ASN A 224 -19.96 28.15 -16.18
N SER A 225 -19.28 28.05 -17.33
CA SER A 225 -18.79 26.76 -17.82
C SER A 225 -17.80 26.14 -16.82
N GLY A 226 -18.00 24.86 -16.48
CA GLY A 226 -17.17 24.14 -15.51
C GLY A 226 -17.52 24.36 -14.04
N TYR A 227 -18.63 25.02 -13.74
CA TYR A 227 -19.14 25.15 -12.37
C TYR A 227 -19.98 23.93 -12.01
N VAL A 228 -19.99 23.57 -10.72
CA VAL A 228 -20.85 22.54 -10.15
C VAL A 228 -21.85 23.20 -9.20
N LEU A 229 -23.01 22.58 -9.04
CA LEU A 229 -23.97 22.99 -8.04
C LEU A 229 -23.52 22.45 -6.68
N THR A 230 -23.23 23.34 -5.73
CA THR A 230 -22.97 22.99 -4.34
C THR A 230 -24.07 23.55 -3.45
N SER A 231 -24.16 23.06 -2.22
CA SER A 231 -25.07 23.60 -1.21
C SER A 231 -24.26 24.21 -0.06
N ASP A 232 -24.69 25.36 0.42
CA ASP A 232 -24.19 25.89 1.69
C ASP A 232 -24.70 25.09 2.91
N ALA A 233 -24.37 25.52 4.12
CA ALA A 233 -24.82 24.87 5.36
C ALA A 233 -26.34 24.95 5.57
N SER A 234 -27.04 25.83 4.85
CA SER A 234 -28.50 26.00 4.89
C SER A 234 -29.20 25.21 3.78
N GLY A 235 -28.45 24.52 2.91
CA GLY A 235 -29.01 23.77 1.77
C GLY A 235 -29.29 24.63 0.54
N VAL A 236 -28.87 25.89 0.51
CA VAL A 236 -29.07 26.79 -0.64
C VAL A 236 -28.10 26.40 -1.74
N GLY A 237 -28.64 26.08 -2.91
CA GLY A 237 -27.86 25.71 -4.09
C GLY A 237 -27.19 26.92 -4.74
N THR A 238 -25.86 26.89 -4.89
CA THR A 238 -25.09 27.93 -5.59
C THR A 238 -24.17 27.32 -6.64
N TRP A 239 -23.98 28.02 -7.76
CA TRP A 239 -22.92 27.65 -8.70
C TRP A 239 -21.56 28.02 -8.11
N GLU A 240 -20.72 27.02 -7.90
CA GLU A 240 -19.34 27.22 -7.52
C GLU A 240 -18.43 26.66 -8.60
N GLN A 241 -17.27 27.29 -8.80
CA GLN A 241 -16.24 26.71 -9.65
C GLN A 241 -15.97 25.29 -9.14
N ALA A 242 -16.07 24.29 -10.03
CA ALA A 242 -15.74 22.93 -9.66
C ALA A 242 -14.40 22.97 -8.92
N PRO A 243 -14.34 22.49 -7.66
CA PRO A 243 -13.09 22.49 -6.93
C PRO A 243 -12.06 21.84 -7.84
N SER A 244 -11.03 22.59 -8.22
CA SER A 244 -9.90 22.01 -8.93
C SER A 244 -9.50 20.80 -8.10
N GLY A 245 -9.64 19.58 -8.64
CA GLY A 245 -9.13 18.40 -7.94
C GLY A 245 -7.70 18.67 -7.50
N ILE A 246 -7.24 18.05 -6.40
CA ILE A 246 -5.98 18.36 -5.69
C ILE A 246 -5.00 19.21 -6.52
N GLY A 247 -5.07 20.53 -6.35
CA GLY A 247 -4.29 21.48 -7.14
C GLY A 247 -2.86 21.56 -6.60
N GLY A 248 -1.89 21.86 -7.47
CA GLY A 248 -0.50 21.96 -7.05
C GLY A 248 0.40 22.54 -8.12
N SER A 249 1.53 23.09 -7.73
CA SER A 249 2.62 23.46 -8.63
C SER A 249 3.69 22.38 -8.60
N GLY A 250 4.27 22.06 -9.75
CA GLY A 250 5.37 21.11 -9.82
C GLY A 250 6.24 21.37 -11.03
N ASP A 251 7.54 21.12 -10.88
CA ASP A 251 8.48 21.18 -11.98
C ASP A 251 8.57 19.81 -12.65
N SER A 252 8.93 19.79 -13.93
CA SER A 252 9.17 18.52 -14.65
C SER A 252 10.12 17.66 -13.84
N ASN A 253 9.90 16.34 -13.87
CA ASN A 253 10.77 15.32 -13.29
C ASN A 253 10.76 15.20 -11.76
N TYR A 254 10.09 16.09 -11.00
CA TYR A 254 9.89 15.86 -9.57
C TYR A 254 8.70 14.93 -9.31
N ILE A 255 8.84 14.01 -8.36
CA ILE A 255 7.70 13.21 -7.88
C ILE A 255 6.81 14.10 -7.02
N ALA A 256 5.50 14.06 -7.24
CA ALA A 256 4.51 14.85 -6.51
C ALA A 256 4.43 14.45 -5.02
N LYS A 257 4.30 15.44 -4.11
CA LYS A 257 3.95 15.23 -2.69
C LYS A 257 2.88 16.22 -2.23
N PHE A 258 2.10 15.85 -1.22
CA PHE A 258 1.25 16.83 -0.53
C PHE A 258 2.11 17.82 0.26
N THR A 259 1.89 19.10 0.04
CA THR A 259 2.47 20.21 0.81
C THR A 259 1.42 20.92 1.69
N GLY A 260 0.14 20.62 1.48
CA GLY A 260 -1.00 20.99 2.32
C GLY A 260 -2.09 19.92 2.27
N THR A 261 -3.23 20.16 2.92
CA THR A 261 -4.37 19.21 2.93
C THR A 261 -4.95 18.96 1.53
N THR A 262 -4.85 19.94 0.63
CA THR A 262 -5.34 19.87 -0.75
C THR A 262 -4.32 20.39 -1.78
N THR A 263 -3.06 20.56 -1.40
CA THR A 263 -2.01 21.13 -2.26
C THR A 263 -0.92 20.12 -2.57
N ILE A 264 -0.59 19.93 -3.85
CA ILE A 264 0.57 19.16 -4.32
C ILE A 264 1.75 20.10 -4.62
N GLY A 265 2.96 19.66 -4.29
CA GLY A 265 4.22 20.33 -4.61
C GLY A 265 5.32 19.34 -5.03
N ASN A 266 6.51 19.84 -5.34
CA ASN A 266 7.70 19.01 -5.58
C ASN A 266 8.14 18.25 -4.31
N SER A 267 8.37 16.95 -4.43
CA SER A 267 9.08 16.20 -3.39
C SER A 267 10.59 16.48 -3.40
N GLY A 268 11.32 15.90 -2.45
CA GLY A 268 12.79 15.85 -2.52
C GLY A 268 13.31 14.79 -3.49
N ILE A 269 12.42 14.12 -4.24
CA ILE A 269 12.72 13.00 -5.14
C ILE A 269 12.55 13.48 -6.59
N TYR A 270 13.58 13.25 -7.40
CA TYR A 270 13.69 13.66 -8.79
C TYR A 270 13.94 12.43 -9.67
N GLU A 271 13.24 12.30 -10.79
CA GLU A 271 13.34 11.17 -11.72
C GLU A 271 13.85 11.67 -13.06
N ASN A 272 14.97 11.14 -13.56
CA ASN A 272 15.51 11.55 -14.85
C ASN A 272 16.04 10.36 -15.65
N GLY A 273 15.35 10.03 -16.74
CA GLY A 273 15.78 8.96 -17.65
C GLY A 273 15.79 7.57 -17.00
N GLY A 274 14.90 7.31 -16.05
CA GLY A 274 14.83 6.01 -15.35
C GLY A 274 15.75 5.89 -14.14
N ASN A 275 16.31 7.01 -13.64
CA ASN A 275 17.14 7.11 -12.45
C ASN A 275 16.49 8.01 -11.40
N VAL A 276 16.50 7.60 -10.13
CA VAL A 276 15.88 8.33 -9.00
C VAL A 276 16.95 9.05 -8.18
N GLY A 277 16.87 10.38 -8.11
CA GLY A 277 17.64 11.24 -7.22
C GLY A 277 16.85 11.62 -5.97
N ILE A 278 17.44 11.53 -4.78
CA ILE A 278 16.90 12.10 -3.54
C ILE A 278 17.85 13.23 -3.11
N GLY A 279 17.39 14.48 -3.12
CA GLY A 279 18.23 15.65 -2.81
C GLY A 279 19.17 16.09 -3.95
N THR A 280 19.00 15.57 -5.17
CA THR A 280 19.75 15.97 -6.38
C THR A 280 18.90 15.86 -7.64
N THR A 281 19.11 16.77 -8.60
CA THR A 281 18.46 16.77 -9.92
C THR A 281 19.31 16.11 -11.01
N SER A 282 20.49 15.60 -10.67
CA SER A 282 21.40 14.94 -11.60
C SER A 282 21.78 13.55 -11.07
N PRO A 283 20.85 12.58 -11.04
CA PRO A 283 21.14 11.24 -10.57
C PRO A 283 22.12 10.53 -11.51
N ALA A 284 23.34 10.24 -11.02
CA ALA A 284 24.40 9.59 -11.80
C ALA A 284 24.23 8.06 -11.88
N GLN A 285 23.33 7.50 -11.08
CA GLN A 285 23.04 6.06 -10.95
C GLN A 285 21.53 5.84 -10.82
N LYS A 286 21.07 4.58 -10.91
CA LYS A 286 19.64 4.22 -10.79
C LYS A 286 18.97 4.74 -9.53
N LEU A 287 19.70 4.79 -8.42
CA LEU A 287 19.31 5.49 -7.19
C LEU A 287 20.50 6.35 -6.73
N HIS A 288 20.31 7.66 -6.57
CA HIS A 288 21.33 8.61 -6.10
C HIS A 288 20.77 9.44 -4.94
N ILE A 289 21.28 9.25 -3.72
CA ILE A 289 20.89 10.04 -2.55
C ILE A 289 22.00 11.07 -2.26
N ALA A 290 21.67 12.36 -2.29
CA ALA A 290 22.61 13.47 -2.11
C ALA A 290 22.15 14.41 -0.98
N GLY A 291 23.08 15.13 -0.36
CA GLY A 291 22.77 16.22 0.59
C GLY A 291 23.19 16.00 2.05
N THR A 292 23.74 14.82 2.40
CA THR A 292 24.48 14.62 3.65
C THR A 292 25.68 13.71 3.39
N PRO A 293 26.78 13.83 4.16
CA PRO A 293 27.93 12.95 4.00
C PRO A 293 27.64 11.47 4.30
N TYR A 294 26.46 11.15 4.86
CA TYR A 294 26.08 9.79 5.26
C TYR A 294 24.57 9.54 5.00
N PRO A 295 24.16 9.26 3.75
CA PRO A 295 22.79 8.86 3.49
C PRO A 295 22.47 7.56 4.22
N GLN A 296 21.39 7.57 4.99
CA GLN A 296 20.95 6.44 5.79
C GLN A 296 19.80 5.70 5.09
N ILE A 297 19.92 4.38 4.98
CA ILE A 297 18.81 3.50 4.57
C ILE A 297 18.34 2.73 5.79
N ASN A 298 17.07 2.81 6.13
CA ASN A 298 16.47 2.00 7.18
C ASN A 298 15.93 0.69 6.59
N VAL A 299 16.46 -0.46 7.02
CA VAL A 299 15.97 -1.79 6.65
C VAL A 299 15.52 -2.50 7.92
N GLY A 300 14.20 -2.67 8.08
CA GLY A 300 13.62 -3.41 9.22
C GLY A 300 13.84 -2.77 10.59
N GLY A 301 13.93 -1.43 10.67
CA GLY A 301 14.17 -0.70 11.92
C GLY A 301 15.66 -0.52 12.27
N LYS A 302 16.57 -1.02 11.43
CA LYS A 302 18.01 -0.81 11.53
C LYS A 302 18.45 0.27 10.56
N ILE A 303 19.20 1.25 11.06
CA ILE A 303 19.73 2.35 10.26
C ILE A 303 21.09 1.91 9.74
N PHE A 304 21.21 1.76 8.42
CA PHE A 304 22.46 1.53 7.73
C PHE A 304 22.94 2.87 7.17
N GLU A 305 24.06 3.40 7.67
CA GLU A 305 24.75 4.46 6.95
C GLU A 305 25.41 3.86 5.72
N LEU A 306 25.03 4.33 4.53
CA LEU A 306 25.79 4.09 3.31
C LEU A 306 26.84 5.19 3.20
N GLY A 307 27.87 5.08 4.03
CA GLY A 307 29.02 5.97 3.96
C GLY A 307 29.90 5.55 2.80
N VAL A 308 29.81 6.25 1.66
CA VAL A 308 30.99 6.43 0.82
C VAL A 308 31.83 7.47 1.56
N SER A 309 32.86 7.01 2.25
CA SER A 309 33.87 7.88 2.85
C SER A 309 34.26 8.96 1.84
N ALA A 310 34.44 10.21 2.28
CA ALA A 310 34.97 11.29 1.43
C ALA A 310 36.42 11.03 0.94
N ASP A 311 36.96 9.85 1.23
CA ASP A 311 38.22 9.34 0.75
C ASP A 311 38.16 9.04 -0.78
N PRO A 312 39.09 9.56 -1.59
CA PRO A 312 39.17 9.30 -3.04
C PRO A 312 39.19 7.82 -3.45
N ALA A 313 39.34 6.87 -2.53
CA ALA A 313 39.35 5.42 -2.81
C ALA A 313 37.97 4.72 -2.78
N GLY A 314 36.87 5.36 -2.34
CA GLY A 314 35.50 4.84 -2.56
C GLY A 314 35.15 3.50 -1.88
N GLY A 315 35.37 3.37 -0.58
CA GLY A 315 34.99 2.16 0.20
C GLY A 315 33.49 2.08 0.57
N PHE A 316 33.01 0.86 0.82
CA PHE A 316 31.65 0.55 1.30
C PHE A 316 31.67 0.32 2.82
N GLY A 317 31.23 1.31 3.61
CA GLY A 317 31.03 1.15 5.05
C GLY A 317 29.57 0.80 5.39
N ILE A 318 29.35 -0.14 6.30
CA ILE A 318 28.06 -0.31 7.01
C ILE A 318 28.31 0.01 8.49
N SER A 319 27.89 1.19 8.94
CA SER A 319 27.90 1.57 10.36
C SER A 319 26.47 1.57 10.93
N ASP A 320 26.28 0.88 12.07
CA ASP A 320 25.10 1.04 12.93
C ASP A 320 25.39 2.12 13.98
N ILE A 321 24.85 3.32 13.79
CA ILE A 321 25.03 4.46 14.69
C ILE A 321 24.50 4.19 16.11
N SER A 322 23.57 3.26 16.28
CA SER A 322 22.87 3.08 17.57
C SER A 322 23.77 2.55 18.70
N LYS A 323 25.02 2.17 18.41
CA LYS A 323 25.96 1.61 19.38
C LYS A 323 27.38 2.20 19.37
N GLY A 324 27.58 3.48 19.07
CA GLY A 324 28.80 4.24 19.46
C GLY A 324 30.19 3.65 19.16
N SER A 325 30.30 2.63 18.30
CA SER A 325 31.54 1.93 17.95
C SER A 325 31.30 1.23 16.62
N GLN A 326 32.13 1.60 15.63
CA GLN A 326 31.98 1.24 14.23
C GLN A 326 32.25 -0.26 14.06
N PRO A 327 31.24 -1.07 13.69
CA PRO A 327 31.38 -2.52 13.82
C PRO A 327 32.05 -3.18 12.62
N PHE A 328 32.12 -2.54 11.45
CA PHE A 328 32.58 -3.22 10.24
C PHE A 328 32.93 -2.29 9.08
N PHE A 329 34.21 -2.24 8.73
CA PHE A 329 34.68 -1.75 7.44
C PHE A 329 35.07 -2.95 6.58
N ILE A 330 34.48 -3.07 5.39
CA ILE A 330 35.08 -3.81 4.28
C ILE A 330 35.43 -2.78 3.23
N GLU A 331 36.70 -2.45 3.10
CA GLU A 331 37.16 -1.75 1.90
C GLU A 331 37.19 -2.74 0.73
N SER A 332 36.51 -2.41 -0.37
CA SER A 332 36.85 -3.02 -1.67
C SER A 332 38.02 -2.23 -2.25
N GLY A 333 39.17 -2.40 -1.60
CA GLY A 333 40.45 -1.80 -1.94
C GLY A 333 41.58 -2.76 -1.57
N ALA A 334 41.62 -3.90 -2.27
CA ALA A 334 42.62 -4.99 -2.23
C ALA A 334 42.40 -6.16 -1.23
N SER A 335 41.49 -7.07 -1.62
CA SER A 335 41.61 -8.55 -1.67
C SER A 335 41.74 -9.47 -0.44
N ASP A 336 41.61 -9.01 0.79
CA ASP A 336 41.14 -9.88 1.89
C ASP A 336 40.07 -9.08 2.66
N ASN A 337 39.04 -9.70 3.25
CA ASN A 337 38.57 -9.10 4.52
C ASN A 337 39.70 -9.35 5.49
N LEU A 338 40.72 -8.51 5.39
CA LEU A 338 41.99 -8.77 6.02
C LEU A 338 41.73 -8.82 7.53
N VAL A 339 40.75 -8.08 8.04
CA VAL A 339 41.01 -7.38 9.27
C VAL A 339 39.70 -6.94 9.94
N HIS A 340 39.51 -7.38 11.18
CA HIS A 340 38.72 -6.68 12.18
C HIS A 340 39.64 -5.74 12.98
N LEU A 341 39.32 -4.45 13.04
CA LEU A 341 40.07 -3.45 13.83
C LEU A 341 39.25 -3.02 15.03
N LYS A 342 39.72 -3.38 16.22
CA LYS A 342 39.25 -2.78 17.47
C LYS A 342 40.42 -2.20 18.22
N GLY A 343 40.38 -0.89 18.45
CA GLY A 343 41.24 -0.19 19.40
C GLY A 343 42.73 -0.18 19.03
N TYR A 344 43.37 -1.35 18.90
CA TYR A 344 44.81 -1.56 18.70
C TYR A 344 45.21 -2.92 18.05
N GLY A 345 44.27 -3.77 17.57
CA GLY A 345 44.61 -5.10 16.99
C GLY A 345 43.86 -5.45 15.69
N VAL A 346 44.43 -6.38 14.91
CA VAL A 346 43.93 -6.91 13.63
C VAL A 346 43.54 -8.39 13.76
N GLY A 347 42.28 -8.71 13.49
CA GLY A 347 41.86 -10.10 13.34
C GLY A 347 41.62 -10.47 11.87
N ILE A 348 42.38 -11.45 11.35
CA ILE A 348 42.18 -12.02 10.01
C ILE A 348 41.48 -13.36 10.23
N GLY A 349 40.20 -13.41 9.93
CA GLY A 349 39.35 -14.51 10.39
C GLY A 349 38.95 -14.42 11.88
N THR A 350 39.27 -13.34 12.61
CA THR A 350 38.76 -13.11 13.98
C THR A 350 38.28 -11.67 14.24
N SER A 351 37.39 -11.50 15.21
CA SER A 351 36.66 -10.25 15.49
C SER A 351 37.00 -9.56 16.82
N ASP A 352 37.88 -10.18 17.62
CA ASP A 352 38.40 -9.59 18.85
C ASP A 352 39.85 -10.04 19.03
N PRO A 353 40.81 -9.31 18.45
CA PRO A 353 42.21 -9.67 18.54
C PRO A 353 42.78 -9.52 19.96
N GLY A 354 42.02 -9.04 20.95
CA GLY A 354 42.51 -8.84 22.32
C GLY A 354 43.69 -7.86 22.37
N THR A 355 44.77 -8.22 23.06
CA THR A 355 46.06 -7.50 22.97
C THR A 355 46.95 -7.97 21.82
N ALA A 356 46.52 -9.00 21.07
CA ALA A 356 47.30 -9.53 19.98
C ALA A 356 47.28 -8.55 18.81
N LYS A 357 48.45 -8.38 18.19
CA LYS A 357 48.59 -7.50 17.04
C LYS A 357 48.05 -8.17 15.76
N LEU A 358 48.04 -9.50 15.71
CA LEU A 358 47.51 -10.34 14.64
C LEU A 358 47.08 -11.71 15.21
N ALA A 359 45.85 -12.12 14.95
CA ALA A 359 45.36 -13.47 15.26
C ALA A 359 44.65 -14.06 14.03
N VAL A 360 45.00 -15.31 13.70
CA VAL A 360 44.44 -16.12 12.59
C VAL A 360 43.98 -17.43 13.24
N ILE A 361 42.68 -17.72 13.23
CA ILE A 361 42.09 -18.85 13.99
C ILE A 361 41.18 -19.66 13.06
N GLY A 362 41.41 -20.97 12.99
CA GLY A 362 40.58 -21.91 12.24
C GLY A 362 40.73 -21.72 10.73
N GLY A 363 41.54 -22.58 10.12
CA GLY A 363 41.89 -22.53 8.71
C GLY A 363 43.38 -22.80 8.56
N ASP A 364 43.69 -23.65 7.60
CA ASP A 364 45.06 -24.04 7.27
C ASP A 364 45.86 -22.79 6.81
N VAL A 365 46.84 -22.36 7.60
CA VAL A 365 47.70 -21.22 7.26
C VAL A 365 48.82 -21.70 6.36
N GLY A 366 48.62 -21.58 5.06
CA GLY A 366 49.64 -21.87 4.06
C GLY A 366 50.65 -20.74 3.96
N ILE A 367 51.90 -21.01 4.33
CA ILE A 367 53.04 -20.15 4.03
C ILE A 367 53.83 -20.82 2.90
N GLY A 368 53.59 -20.36 1.67
CA GLY A 368 54.22 -20.93 0.46
C GLY A 368 53.43 -22.06 -0.22
N THR A 369 52.21 -22.34 0.23
CA THR A 369 51.27 -23.32 -0.38
C THR A 369 49.86 -22.73 -0.45
N THR A 370 49.09 -23.14 -1.46
CA THR A 370 47.68 -22.72 -1.64
C THR A 370 46.67 -23.75 -1.15
N ASP A 371 47.12 -24.99 -0.91
CA ASP A 371 46.34 -26.06 -0.27
C ASP A 371 47.12 -26.57 0.96
N PRO A 372 47.25 -25.73 2.00
CA PRO A 372 47.89 -26.13 3.24
C PRO A 372 47.20 -27.35 3.86
N SER A 373 48.01 -28.33 4.26
CA SER A 373 47.58 -29.68 4.66
C SER A 373 47.44 -29.86 6.17
N CYS A 374 47.70 -28.80 6.93
CA CYS A 374 47.48 -28.66 8.36
C CYS A 374 47.38 -27.18 8.76
N ASP A 375 47.03 -26.91 10.02
CA ASP A 375 46.75 -25.58 10.57
C ASP A 375 47.86 -24.55 10.32
N LEU A 376 49.13 -24.99 10.21
CA LEU A 376 50.25 -24.17 9.74
C LEU A 376 51.16 -25.02 8.85
N ASP A 377 51.03 -24.86 7.54
CA ASP A 377 51.80 -25.59 6.54
C ASP A 377 52.79 -24.63 5.86
N VAL A 378 54.09 -24.88 6.07
CA VAL A 378 55.18 -24.10 5.47
C VAL A 378 55.84 -24.96 4.40
N ASN A 379 55.58 -24.63 3.14
CA ASN A 379 56.20 -25.29 2.00
C ASN A 379 57.61 -24.70 1.83
N GLU A 380 58.63 -25.40 2.36
CA GLU A 380 60.08 -25.04 2.48
C GLU A 380 60.53 -24.79 3.94
N ASP A 381 61.46 -23.86 4.18
CA ASP A 381 62.16 -23.74 5.47
C ASP A 381 61.39 -22.87 6.47
N LEU A 382 60.92 -23.46 7.57
CA LEU A 382 60.49 -22.72 8.76
C LEU A 382 61.72 -22.36 9.62
N ARG A 383 62.15 -21.11 9.56
CA ARG A 383 63.28 -20.61 10.37
C ARG A 383 62.81 -20.05 11.71
N VAL A 384 63.06 -20.78 12.79
CA VAL A 384 62.83 -20.34 14.18
C VAL A 384 64.16 -19.83 14.76
N ARG A 385 64.17 -18.62 15.34
CA ARG A 385 65.41 -17.95 15.79
C ARG A 385 65.81 -18.22 17.23
N ASP A 386 64.83 -18.47 18.08
CA ASP A 386 65.02 -18.93 19.46
C ASP A 386 64.37 -20.32 19.56
N ASP A 387 63.53 -20.55 20.55
CA ASP A 387 63.00 -21.86 20.86
C ASP A 387 61.81 -22.23 19.95
N LEU A 388 61.83 -23.47 19.45
CA LEU A 388 60.68 -24.14 18.86
C LEU A 388 60.15 -25.13 19.90
N ASP A 389 59.10 -24.74 20.60
CA ASP A 389 58.39 -25.59 21.56
C ASP A 389 57.38 -26.45 20.80
N VAL A 390 57.52 -27.76 20.93
CA VAL A 390 56.67 -28.74 20.24
C VAL A 390 56.02 -29.59 21.32
N ASP A 391 54.72 -29.39 21.50
CA ASP A 391 53.91 -30.06 22.53
C ASP A 391 53.71 -31.56 22.20
N ASP A 392 53.26 -32.33 23.20
CA ASP A 392 53.45 -33.78 23.42
C ASP A 392 53.14 -34.77 22.26
N ASP A 393 52.55 -34.33 21.15
CA ASP A 393 52.13 -35.18 20.01
C ASP A 393 52.86 -34.86 18.69
N ALA A 394 54.08 -34.30 18.76
CA ALA A 394 54.87 -33.97 17.57
C ALA A 394 55.43 -35.20 16.84
N THR A 395 54.64 -35.77 15.92
CA THR A 395 55.12 -36.81 15.00
C THR A 395 55.97 -36.23 13.87
N ILE A 396 57.29 -36.47 13.92
CA ILE A 396 58.21 -36.13 12.83
C ILE A 396 58.32 -37.36 11.91
N ASN A 397 57.56 -37.32 10.82
CA ASN A 397 57.39 -38.49 9.94
C ASN A 397 58.57 -38.76 9.00
N ASP A 398 59.50 -37.82 8.84
CA ASP A 398 60.59 -37.96 7.87
C ASP A 398 61.96 -37.48 8.38
N ARG A 399 62.11 -36.19 8.76
CA ARG A 399 63.45 -35.66 9.11
C ARG A 399 63.40 -34.38 9.94
N LEU A 400 64.05 -34.38 11.11
CA LEU A 400 64.38 -33.17 11.87
C LEU A 400 65.85 -32.80 11.63
N ILE A 401 66.11 -31.69 10.93
CA ILE A 401 67.48 -31.20 10.70
C ILE A 401 67.72 -30.01 11.63
N VAL A 402 68.50 -30.22 12.69
CA VAL A 402 69.05 -29.14 13.50
C VAL A 402 70.50 -28.93 13.05
N ALA A 403 70.75 -27.92 12.21
CA ALA A 403 72.10 -27.60 11.75
C ALA A 403 72.50 -26.18 12.20
N PRO A 404 73.68 -25.99 12.80
CA PRO A 404 74.26 -24.66 12.93
C PRO A 404 74.61 -24.14 11.53
N GLU A 405 74.42 -22.85 11.28
CA GLU A 405 74.86 -22.21 10.04
C GLU A 405 76.35 -22.49 9.78
N GLY A 406 76.68 -23.14 8.66
CA GLY A 406 78.00 -22.93 8.03
C GLY A 406 78.90 -24.13 7.68
N THR A 407 78.53 -25.40 7.90
CA THR A 407 79.37 -26.54 7.46
C THR A 407 78.61 -27.46 6.51
N GLY A 408 78.82 -27.28 5.21
CA GLY A 408 78.13 -27.99 4.12
C GLY A 408 78.41 -29.49 4.03
N VAL A 409 77.86 -30.28 4.96
CA VAL A 409 77.72 -31.73 4.85
C VAL A 409 76.23 -32.05 4.68
N PRO A 410 75.81 -32.64 3.55
CA PRO A 410 74.46 -33.17 3.38
C PRO A 410 74.33 -34.43 4.23
N VAL A 411 73.79 -34.27 5.43
CA VAL A 411 73.48 -35.39 6.33
C VAL A 411 72.19 -36.07 5.88
N GLY A 412 72.21 -37.40 5.85
CA GLY A 412 71.04 -38.26 5.71
C GLY A 412 70.15 -38.26 6.96
N PRO A 413 69.05 -39.02 6.98
CA PRO A 413 67.90 -38.82 7.88
C PRO A 413 68.07 -39.26 9.35
N ASP A 414 69.27 -39.29 9.90
CA ASP A 414 69.51 -39.82 11.25
C ASP A 414 69.49 -38.71 12.34
N LEU A 415 68.68 -38.91 13.39
CA LEU A 415 68.55 -38.05 14.59
C LEU A 415 69.77 -38.21 15.53
N TYR A 416 70.34 -37.10 15.98
CA TYR A 416 71.56 -37.07 16.79
C TYR A 416 71.31 -36.39 18.16
N VAL A 417 71.26 -37.18 19.23
CA VAL A 417 71.07 -36.69 20.62
C VAL A 417 72.39 -36.83 21.38
N ARG A 418 72.90 -35.76 22.01
CA ARG A 418 74.12 -35.79 22.85
C ARG A 418 73.77 -35.64 24.34
N ASP A 419 74.53 -36.39 25.16
CA ASP A 419 74.74 -36.48 26.62
C ASP A 419 73.78 -35.84 27.65
N ASP A 420 72.98 -34.81 27.33
CA ASP A 420 72.20 -34.04 28.32
C ASP A 420 70.68 -34.02 28.05
N ALA A 421 70.20 -34.68 27.00
CA ALA A 421 68.77 -34.78 26.75
C ALA A 421 68.12 -35.79 27.71
N MET A 422 67.49 -35.30 28.78
CA MET A 422 66.52 -36.08 29.54
C MET A 422 65.25 -36.21 28.70
N ILE A 423 65.02 -37.42 28.19
CA ILE A 423 63.72 -37.81 27.65
C ILE A 423 62.93 -38.40 28.82
N ASP A 424 62.03 -37.61 29.41
CA ASP A 424 61.13 -38.06 30.49
C ASP A 424 59.81 -38.54 29.86
N GLY A 425 59.81 -39.78 29.35
CA GLY A 425 58.66 -40.37 28.68
C GLY A 425 59.00 -41.58 27.81
N ASP A 426 57.97 -42.31 27.37
CA ASP A 426 58.11 -43.48 26.50
C ASP A 426 58.58 -43.06 25.09
N LEU A 427 59.88 -43.20 24.83
CA LEU A 427 60.46 -43.00 23.50
C LEU A 427 60.22 -44.23 22.61
N THR A 428 59.22 -44.14 21.74
CA THR A 428 58.94 -45.19 20.74
C THR A 428 59.70 -44.86 19.45
N VAL A 429 60.86 -45.49 19.21
CA VAL A 429 61.65 -45.27 17.98
C VAL A 429 61.45 -46.41 16.98
N SER A 430 61.02 -46.07 15.77
CA SER A 430 60.96 -46.96 14.60
C SER A 430 62.36 -47.13 13.95
N GLY A 431 63.34 -47.65 14.71
CA GLY A 431 64.72 -48.02 14.26
C GLY A 431 65.67 -46.83 13.98
N THR A 432 66.93 -47.00 13.56
CA THR A 432 68.03 -47.67 14.30
C THR A 432 68.78 -46.60 15.11
N ILE A 433 68.74 -46.65 16.45
CA ILE A 433 69.61 -45.80 17.28
C ILE A 433 71.03 -46.37 17.23
N LYS A 434 72.03 -45.53 16.89
CA LYS A 434 73.45 -45.90 16.72
C LYS A 434 74.38 -45.12 17.69
N LEU A 435 75.46 -45.60 18.33
CA LEU A 435 76.06 -46.93 18.62
C LEU A 435 77.25 -46.80 19.59
N THR A 436 77.47 -47.83 20.41
CA THR A 436 78.82 -48.29 20.78
C THR A 436 78.79 -49.82 20.77
N PHE A 437 79.53 -50.45 19.85
CA PHE A 437 79.56 -51.91 19.74
C PHE A 437 80.78 -52.47 20.48
N ASP A 438 80.59 -52.77 21.76
CA ASP A 438 81.52 -53.60 22.52
C ASP A 438 81.18 -55.07 22.28
N TYR A 439 82.12 -55.86 21.72
CA TYR A 439 81.94 -57.32 21.77
C TYR A 439 82.44 -57.84 23.10
N SER A 440 81.63 -58.66 23.78
CA SER A 440 82.08 -59.42 24.93
C SER A 440 81.51 -60.83 24.96
N SER A 441 82.38 -61.82 25.16
CA SER A 441 81.97 -63.24 25.17
C SER A 441 81.15 -63.65 26.40
N GLY A 442 81.12 -62.82 27.46
CA GLY A 442 80.78 -63.31 28.80
C GLY A 442 81.84 -64.29 29.35
N TRP A 443 81.61 -64.84 30.54
CA TRP A 443 82.51 -65.80 31.19
C TRP A 443 82.22 -67.23 30.72
N VAL A 444 83.20 -67.87 30.08
CA VAL A 444 83.06 -69.21 29.50
C VAL A 444 84.07 -70.18 30.11
N TYR A 445 83.61 -71.40 30.39
CA TYR A 445 84.45 -72.48 30.91
C TYR A 445 85.22 -73.15 29.77
N ILE A 446 86.54 -73.33 29.93
CA ILE A 446 87.44 -73.93 28.93
C ILE A 446 88.29 -75.00 29.63
N ASN A 447 88.22 -76.25 29.18
CA ASN A 447 89.02 -77.32 29.77
C ASN A 447 90.52 -77.16 29.43
N PRO A 448 91.44 -77.68 30.25
CA PRO A 448 92.86 -77.74 29.90
C PRO A 448 93.06 -78.46 28.56
N ALA A 449 93.96 -77.94 27.73
CA ALA A 449 94.21 -78.38 26.35
C ALA A 449 93.04 -78.18 25.36
N GLN A 450 92.02 -77.38 25.70
CA GLN A 450 90.88 -77.06 24.82
C GLN A 450 90.99 -75.65 24.22
N ALA A 451 90.61 -75.51 22.94
CA ALA A 451 90.44 -74.22 22.26
C ALA A 451 88.95 -73.95 21.97
N ILE A 452 88.51 -72.70 22.15
CA ILE A 452 87.16 -72.22 21.82
C ILE A 452 87.27 -70.95 20.98
N THR A 453 86.54 -70.90 19.87
CA THR A 453 86.45 -69.72 18.99
C THR A 453 85.21 -68.91 19.30
N PHE A 454 85.40 -67.61 19.52
CA PHE A 454 84.36 -66.61 19.70
C PHE A 454 84.18 -65.83 18.40
N TYR A 455 82.96 -65.76 17.91
CA TYR A 455 82.62 -64.99 16.71
C TYR A 455 82.11 -63.61 17.11
N HIS A 456 82.65 -62.57 16.47
CA HIS A 456 82.21 -61.19 16.63
C HIS A 456 81.96 -60.56 15.26
N ASN A 457 81.13 -59.52 15.23
CA ASN A 457 80.70 -58.85 14.00
C ASN A 457 81.33 -57.46 13.85
N LEU A 458 82.45 -57.21 14.54
CA LEU A 458 83.15 -55.92 14.55
C LEU A 458 83.72 -55.52 13.17
N GLY A 459 84.13 -56.49 12.34
CA GLY A 459 84.55 -56.29 10.94
C GLY A 459 85.75 -55.34 10.74
N GLY A 460 86.26 -55.20 9.52
CA GLY A 460 87.35 -54.26 9.22
C GLY A 460 88.74 -54.71 9.71
N ASP A 461 89.64 -53.75 9.89
CA ASP A 461 91.06 -54.01 10.14
C ASP A 461 91.32 -54.48 11.58
N GLU A 462 91.69 -55.76 11.72
CA GLU A 462 91.99 -56.43 13.00
C GLU A 462 93.22 -55.85 13.72
N SER A 463 94.08 -55.11 13.01
CA SER A 463 95.22 -54.39 13.62
C SER A 463 94.79 -53.22 14.48
N LYS A 464 93.53 -52.78 14.35
CA LYS A 464 92.97 -51.74 15.20
C LYS A 464 92.12 -52.28 16.35
N TYR A 465 92.11 -53.59 16.54
CA TYR A 465 91.41 -54.19 17.66
C TYR A 465 92.28 -54.15 18.91
N ILE A 466 91.65 -53.75 20.00
CA ILE A 466 92.19 -53.86 21.34
C ILE A 466 91.46 -55.02 21.99
N VAL A 467 92.20 -56.08 22.32
CA VAL A 467 91.66 -57.30 22.90
C VAL A 467 92.08 -57.40 24.36
N ASP A 468 91.08 -57.44 25.25
CA ASP A 468 91.26 -57.73 26.66
C ASP A 468 90.85 -59.17 26.97
N LEU A 469 91.75 -59.95 27.56
CA LEU A 469 91.46 -61.28 28.07
C LEU A 469 91.49 -61.31 29.60
N TYR A 470 90.41 -61.82 30.18
CA TYR A 470 90.25 -61.97 31.62
C TYR A 470 90.11 -63.45 31.96
N GLY A 471 90.85 -63.92 32.96
CA GLY A 471 90.71 -65.23 33.60
C GLY A 471 90.08 -65.11 35.00
N LYS A 472 89.34 -66.12 35.44
CA LYS A 472 88.71 -66.17 36.77
C LYS A 472 89.05 -67.48 37.46
N ASN A 473 89.54 -67.40 38.70
CA ASN A 473 89.86 -68.61 39.47
C ASN A 473 88.65 -69.17 40.22
N SER A 474 88.83 -70.36 40.81
CA SER A 474 87.83 -71.05 41.63
C SER A 474 87.34 -70.26 42.86
N ASN A 475 88.06 -69.21 43.25
CA ASN A 475 87.66 -68.25 44.28
C ASN A 475 87.00 -66.99 43.70
N ASP A 476 86.56 -67.03 42.45
CA ASP A 476 85.88 -65.95 41.74
C ASP A 476 86.71 -64.66 41.58
N ARG A 477 88.03 -64.71 41.79
CA ARG A 477 88.92 -63.57 41.57
C ARG A 477 89.30 -63.47 40.10
N ILE A 478 89.13 -62.27 39.55
CA ILE A 478 89.46 -61.95 38.16
C ILE A 478 90.92 -61.53 38.07
N HIS A 479 91.65 -62.20 37.19
CA HIS A 479 93.03 -61.91 36.86
C HIS A 479 93.11 -61.56 35.36
N GLN A 480 93.75 -60.43 35.03
CA GLN A 480 93.96 -59.99 33.66
C GLN A 480 95.36 -60.43 33.21
N ALA A 481 95.46 -60.96 32.00
CA ALA A 481 96.74 -61.29 31.39
C ALA A 481 96.89 -60.52 30.08
N ASP A 482 98.08 -59.95 29.91
CA ASP A 482 98.37 -58.82 29.03
C ASP A 482 98.24 -59.07 27.52
N PHE A 483 98.15 -57.93 26.84
CA PHE A 483 98.02 -57.64 25.42
C PHE A 483 99.09 -58.28 24.52
N GLY A 484 98.68 -59.02 23.47
CA GLY A 484 99.42 -59.16 22.22
C GLY A 484 100.31 -60.41 22.02
N THR A 485 99.83 -61.30 21.15
CA THR A 485 100.53 -62.29 20.28
C THR A 485 101.28 -63.50 20.88
N ALA A 486 100.63 -64.67 20.69
CA ALA A 486 101.15 -65.98 20.23
C ALA A 486 102.43 -66.58 20.88
N CYS A 487 102.24 -67.37 21.94
CA CYS A 487 103.24 -68.35 22.41
C CYS A 487 102.98 -69.79 21.89
N TYR A 488 102.01 -69.97 20.97
CA TYR A 488 101.63 -71.28 20.44
C TYR A 488 102.80 -71.98 19.73
N GLY A 489 103.30 -73.07 20.32
CA GLY A 489 104.41 -73.88 19.76
C GLY A 489 105.73 -73.85 20.55
N LEU A 490 105.81 -73.14 21.70
CA LEU A 490 107.00 -73.12 22.57
C LEU A 490 106.79 -74.01 23.83
N PRO A 491 107.42 -75.19 23.93
CA PRO A 491 107.02 -76.26 24.87
C PRO A 491 107.25 -76.04 26.38
N GLU A 492 107.80 -74.92 26.86
CA GLU A 492 108.23 -74.81 28.27
C GLU A 492 107.82 -73.51 29.02
N LYS A 493 106.94 -72.64 28.49
CA LYS A 493 106.63 -71.34 29.15
C LYS A 493 105.17 -70.82 29.17
N CYS A 494 104.17 -71.54 28.66
CA CYS A 494 102.80 -71.01 28.54
C CYS A 494 101.89 -71.48 29.70
N VAL A 495 101.22 -70.55 30.40
CA VAL A 495 100.37 -70.84 31.59
C VAL A 495 99.09 -69.97 31.53
N GLY A 496 97.90 -70.56 31.69
CA GLY A 496 96.60 -69.88 31.63
C GLY A 496 95.86 -69.93 30.28
N CYS A 497 94.88 -69.04 30.12
CA CYS A 497 94.15 -68.76 28.88
C CYS A 497 94.90 -67.76 28.02
N GLU A 498 94.98 -68.04 26.73
CA GLU A 498 95.64 -67.21 25.73
C GLU A 498 94.73 -67.06 24.52
N TRP A 499 94.87 -65.96 23.79
CA TRP A 499 94.12 -65.74 22.56
C TRP A 499 95.03 -65.74 21.32
N TYR A 500 94.49 -66.22 20.21
CA TYR A 500 95.16 -66.27 18.91
C TYR A 500 94.11 -66.32 17.79
N ASN A 501 94.56 -66.28 16.53
CA ASN A 501 93.69 -66.22 15.36
C ASN A 501 92.65 -65.10 15.45
N LEU A 502 93.05 -63.91 15.94
CA LEU A 502 92.19 -62.74 15.84
C LEU A 502 92.03 -62.40 14.37
N THR A 503 90.80 -62.44 13.91
CA THR A 503 90.40 -61.93 12.62
C THR A 503 89.35 -60.86 12.80
N ASN A 504 88.99 -60.19 11.71
CA ASN A 504 87.86 -59.28 11.69
C ASN A 504 86.49 -59.86 12.10
N THR A 505 86.39 -61.18 12.31
CA THR A 505 85.14 -61.90 12.58
C THR A 505 85.22 -62.91 13.71
N GLN A 506 86.41 -63.24 14.20
CA GLN A 506 86.57 -64.23 15.25
C GLN A 506 87.84 -64.05 16.05
N ILE A 507 87.86 -64.62 17.24
CA ILE A 507 89.06 -64.79 18.06
C ILE A 507 89.01 -66.14 18.76
N THR A 508 90.11 -66.86 18.77
CA THR A 508 90.19 -68.16 19.45
C THR A 508 90.91 -68.00 20.77
N VAL A 509 90.38 -68.63 21.82
CA VAL A 509 90.99 -68.71 23.15
C VAL A 509 91.34 -70.16 23.44
N TYR A 510 92.58 -70.41 23.84
CA TYR A 510 93.09 -71.73 24.23
C TYR A 510 93.58 -71.71 25.67
N ARG A 511 93.39 -72.81 26.39
CA ARG A 511 93.89 -72.99 27.77
C ARG A 511 95.01 -74.03 27.81
N ALA A 512 96.16 -73.66 28.38
CA ALA A 512 97.35 -74.51 28.45
C ALA A 512 97.13 -75.78 29.34
N PRO A 513 97.71 -76.95 29.00
CA PRO A 513 97.50 -78.20 29.75
C PRO A 513 98.15 -78.21 31.14
N ASP A 514 99.27 -77.50 31.32
CA ASP A 514 100.14 -77.56 32.52
C ASP A 514 99.77 -76.55 33.63
N ASP A 515 98.54 -76.00 33.58
CA ASP A 515 98.04 -74.99 34.54
C ASP A 515 98.10 -75.47 36.00
N ALA A 516 98.15 -76.79 36.22
CA ALA A 516 98.18 -77.41 37.54
C ALA A 516 99.57 -77.45 38.22
N VAL A 517 100.70 -77.18 37.53
CA VAL A 517 102.02 -77.61 38.05
C VAL A 517 102.89 -76.49 38.66
N MET A 518 102.68 -75.19 38.40
CA MET A 518 103.67 -74.16 38.80
C MET A 518 103.16 -72.84 39.41
N SER A 519 101.85 -72.58 39.57
CA SER A 519 101.41 -71.43 40.38
C SER A 519 100.03 -71.62 41.04
N PRO A 520 99.97 -71.78 42.38
CA PRO A 520 98.71 -71.93 43.12
C PRO A 520 97.77 -70.71 43.05
N ASN A 521 98.19 -69.60 42.44
CA ASN A 521 97.36 -68.40 42.24
C ASN A 521 96.81 -68.26 40.81
N LYS A 522 97.08 -69.21 39.90
CA LYS A 522 96.67 -69.15 38.48
C LYS A 522 95.84 -70.36 38.03
N ASP A 523 95.01 -70.90 38.91
CA ASP A 523 94.05 -71.94 38.53
C ASP A 523 92.81 -71.27 37.89
N TRP A 524 92.80 -71.07 36.57
CA TRP A 524 91.75 -70.29 35.87
C TRP A 524 90.61 -71.19 35.36
N ASP A 525 89.46 -71.20 36.04
CA ASP A 525 88.30 -72.02 35.66
C ASP A 525 87.51 -71.45 34.48
N LYS A 526 87.48 -70.12 34.32
CA LYS A 526 86.70 -69.43 33.28
C LYS A 526 87.46 -68.29 32.64
N CYS A 527 87.21 -68.04 31.36
CA CYS A 527 87.84 -66.98 30.59
C CYS A 527 86.78 -66.12 29.87
N ARG A 528 87.05 -64.82 29.72
CA ARG A 528 86.20 -63.82 29.05
C ARG A 528 87.06 -62.94 28.16
N ILE A 529 86.57 -62.65 26.95
CA ILE A 529 87.19 -61.70 26.03
C ILE A 529 86.34 -60.46 25.82
N ARG A 530 87.00 -59.31 25.69
CA ARG A 530 86.42 -58.04 25.22
C ARG A 530 87.24 -57.54 24.05
N ILE A 531 86.55 -57.03 23.03
CA ILE A 531 87.19 -56.49 21.84
C ILE A 531 86.63 -55.11 21.59
N LEU A 532 87.53 -54.13 21.54
CA LEU A 532 87.26 -52.75 21.22
C LEU A 532 87.88 -52.47 19.85
N LYS A 533 87.09 -51.97 18.91
CA LYS A 533 87.60 -51.59 17.59
C LYS A 533 87.95 -50.11 17.61
N ASN A 534 89.24 -49.80 17.61
CA ASN A 534 89.73 -48.43 17.49
C ASN A 534 89.56 -48.00 16.03
N GLN A 535 88.78 -46.97 15.73
CA GLN A 535 88.50 -46.58 14.34
C GLN A 535 89.66 -45.79 13.71
#